data_AF-A0A812ZGH7-F1
#
_entry.id   AF-A0A812ZGH7-F1
#
_cell.length_a   1.000
_cell.length_b   1.000
_cell.length_c   1.000
_cell.angle_alpha   90.00
_cell.angle_beta   90.00
_cell.angle_gamma   90.00
#
_symmetry.space_group_name_H-M   'P 1'
#
loop_
_entity.id
_entity.type
_entity.pdbx_description
1 polymer ?
#
loop_
_entity_poly.entity_id
_entity_poly.type
_entity_poly.pdbx_seq_one_letter_code
_entity_poly.pdbx_strand_id
1 'polypeptide(L)'
;MLGDSCVDLGQGFPNYDPPDFVVQALRDELDGTGKGKVRTRHQYTRTAGHVPLVEVLAERYSGHLGRPLDALKEVAVTVGATNALFLAMQAALSRSPEAREIVALEPFFELYRSQAHGLGADFRSVPLRFDEAKHSFELDIEALASSLGPQTAALIVNTPHNPTGKAFEESELEAIAELVRQHPNILVISDEVYKYMIFDPPPSGLAKAKDMPAGHIHFARLPDMWERTLTVAALG
;
A
#
# COMPACT_ATOMS: atom_id res chain seq x y z
N MET A 1 -10.43 25.86 10.37
CA MET A 1 -9.10 25.82 11.01
C MET A 1 -9.33 25.83 12.51
N LEU A 2 -8.71 24.90 13.23
CA LEU A 2 -8.65 24.96 14.69
C LEU A 2 -7.94 26.28 15.08
N GLY A 3 -8.32 26.89 16.20
CA GLY A 3 -7.69 28.14 16.65
C GLY A 3 -6.23 27.92 17.07
N ASP A 4 -5.44 28.99 17.12
CA ASP A 4 -3.99 28.95 17.42
C ASP A 4 -3.62 28.33 18.79
N SER A 5 -4.59 28.13 19.67
CA SER A 5 -4.43 27.49 20.99
C SER A 5 -4.79 26.00 21.03
N CYS A 6 -5.23 25.42 19.91
CA CYS A 6 -5.58 24.01 19.84
C CYS A 6 -4.35 23.14 19.54
N VAL A 7 -4.23 22.02 20.24
CA VAL A 7 -3.29 20.96 19.89
C VAL A 7 -3.98 20.03 18.90
N ASP A 8 -3.50 19.98 17.66
CA ASP A 8 -4.01 19.09 16.62
C ASP A 8 -3.32 17.72 16.70
N LEU A 9 -4.08 16.70 17.05
CA LEU A 9 -3.68 15.29 17.03
C LEU A 9 -4.59 14.46 16.09
N GLY A 10 -5.37 15.13 15.24
CA GLY A 10 -6.37 14.49 14.39
C GLY A 10 -5.84 14.09 13.01
N GLN A 11 -4.95 14.89 12.43
CA GLN A 11 -4.39 14.61 11.10
C GLN A 11 -2.98 14.01 11.19
N GLY A 12 -2.78 12.87 10.53
CA GLY A 12 -1.49 12.17 10.50
C GLY A 12 -0.52 12.68 9.44
N PHE A 13 -0.28 14.00 9.36
CA PHE A 13 0.75 14.56 8.47
C PHE A 13 2.01 14.97 9.27
N PRO A 14 3.22 14.77 8.71
CA PRO A 14 4.45 15.25 9.33
C PRO A 14 4.45 16.76 9.58
N ASN A 15 4.89 17.17 10.77
CA ASN A 15 5.06 18.58 11.14
C ASN A 15 6.49 19.12 10.94
N TYR A 16 7.30 18.41 10.14
CA TYR A 16 8.67 18.77 9.81
C TYR A 16 8.82 19.00 8.30
N ASP A 17 9.79 19.83 7.93
CA ASP A 17 10.10 20.09 6.54
C ASP A 17 10.62 18.82 5.83
N PRO A 18 10.34 18.64 4.52
CA PRO A 18 10.96 17.59 3.75
C PRO A 18 12.49 17.77 3.71
N PRO A 19 13.27 16.69 3.48
CA PRO A 19 14.72 16.80 3.40
C PRO A 19 15.20 17.81 2.35
N ASP A 20 16.24 18.58 2.65
CA ASP A 20 16.77 19.66 1.79
C ASP A 20 17.02 19.24 0.35
N PHE A 21 17.51 18.03 0.12
CA PHE A 21 17.78 17.54 -1.22
C PHE A 21 16.52 17.38 -2.08
N VAL A 22 15.35 17.13 -1.47
CA VAL A 22 14.06 17.06 -2.17
C VAL A 22 13.63 18.46 -2.59
N VAL A 23 13.74 19.43 -1.68
CA VAL A 23 13.45 20.84 -1.96
C VAL A 23 14.35 21.36 -3.07
N GLN A 24 15.66 21.05 -3.00
CA GLN A 24 16.61 21.47 -4.01
C GLN A 24 16.34 20.82 -5.37
N ALA A 25 16.01 19.52 -5.42
CA ALA A 25 15.67 18.84 -6.67
C ALA A 25 14.44 19.46 -7.35
N LEU A 26 13.43 19.87 -6.57
CA LEU A 26 12.27 20.59 -7.11
C LEU A 26 12.66 21.97 -7.65
N ARG A 27 13.49 22.73 -6.93
CA ARG A 27 13.99 24.04 -7.41
C ARG A 27 14.77 23.90 -8.71
N ASP A 28 15.68 22.94 -8.78
CA ASP A 28 16.47 22.68 -9.98
C ASP A 28 15.57 22.32 -11.17
N GLU A 29 14.49 21.55 -10.92
CA GLU A 29 13.51 21.20 -11.95
C GLU A 29 12.74 22.43 -12.45
N LEU A 30 12.36 23.35 -11.55
CA LEU A 30 11.66 24.60 -11.88
C LEU A 30 12.55 25.60 -12.62
N ASP A 31 13.80 25.72 -12.22
CA ASP A 31 14.78 26.64 -12.82
C ASP A 31 15.36 26.07 -14.13
N GLY A 32 15.01 24.83 -14.50
CA GLY A 32 15.52 24.15 -15.69
C GLY A 32 17.00 23.74 -15.58
N THR A 33 17.57 23.78 -14.38
CA THR A 33 18.96 23.41 -14.07
C THR A 33 19.10 21.95 -13.64
N GLY A 34 17.98 21.24 -13.43
CA GLY A 34 17.93 19.84 -13.06
C GLY A 34 18.67 18.95 -14.04
N LYS A 35 19.24 17.83 -13.56
CA LYS A 35 19.91 16.84 -14.43
C LYS A 35 18.85 16.01 -15.17
N GLY A 36 18.98 15.82 -16.49
CA GLY A 36 18.03 15.04 -17.29
C GLY A 36 18.00 15.40 -18.78
N LYS A 37 17.57 14.46 -19.64
CA LYS A 37 17.56 14.60 -21.12
C LYS A 37 16.31 15.30 -21.69
N VAL A 38 15.36 15.72 -20.86
CA VAL A 38 14.08 16.29 -21.33
C VAL A 38 14.21 17.79 -21.54
N ARG A 39 14.00 18.23 -22.79
CA ARG A 39 14.09 19.64 -23.23
C ARG A 39 12.96 20.54 -22.70
N THR A 40 11.83 19.97 -22.27
CA THR A 40 10.69 20.72 -21.72
C THR A 40 10.06 19.97 -20.54
N ARG A 41 10.41 20.37 -19.32
CA ARG A 41 10.05 19.67 -18.07
C ARG A 41 8.65 20.00 -17.53
N HIS A 42 7.98 20.99 -18.13
CA HIS A 42 6.61 21.41 -17.79
C HIS A 42 5.55 20.89 -18.78
N GLN A 43 5.84 19.79 -19.47
CA GLN A 43 4.93 19.20 -20.47
C GLN A 43 4.46 17.83 -20.00
N TYR A 44 3.51 17.26 -20.74
CA TYR A 44 2.99 15.92 -20.43
C TYR A 44 4.11 14.88 -20.33
N THR A 45 4.01 14.07 -19.28
CA THR A 45 4.80 12.86 -19.12
C THR A 45 3.98 11.63 -19.54
N ARG A 46 4.60 10.45 -19.57
CA ARG A 46 3.88 9.17 -19.77
C ARG A 46 2.82 9.00 -18.67
N THR A 47 1.64 8.54 -19.04
CA THR A 47 0.47 8.42 -18.15
C THR A 47 0.78 7.67 -16.84
N ALA A 48 1.50 6.54 -16.93
CA ALA A 48 1.86 5.74 -15.76
C ALA A 48 3.20 6.18 -15.12
N GLY A 49 3.62 7.42 -15.31
CA GLY A 49 4.78 8.02 -14.65
C GLY A 49 5.94 8.33 -15.58
N HIS A 50 6.74 9.32 -15.15
CA HIS A 50 7.98 9.73 -15.80
C HIS A 50 9.00 8.58 -15.82
N VAL A 51 9.60 8.32 -16.98
CA VAL A 51 10.45 7.12 -17.20
C VAL A 51 11.59 7.01 -16.18
N PRO A 52 12.44 8.04 -15.97
CA PRO A 52 13.46 8.00 -14.93
C PRO A 52 12.94 7.69 -13.51
N LEU A 53 11.73 8.16 -13.17
CA LEU A 53 11.14 7.88 -11.85
C LEU A 53 10.73 6.41 -11.74
N VAL A 54 10.03 5.87 -12.73
CA VAL A 54 9.61 4.46 -12.70
C VAL A 54 10.79 3.49 -12.78
N GLU A 55 11.88 3.87 -13.46
CA GLU A 55 13.13 3.09 -13.49
C GLU A 55 13.78 3.00 -12.09
N VAL A 56 13.90 4.12 -11.39
CA VAL A 56 14.45 4.16 -10.02
C VAL A 56 13.54 3.40 -9.04
N LEU A 57 12.22 3.53 -9.19
CA LEU A 57 11.26 2.78 -8.37
C LEU A 57 11.35 1.28 -8.66
N ALA A 58 11.44 0.88 -9.93
CA ALA A 58 11.59 -0.52 -10.32
C ALA A 58 12.87 -1.13 -9.74
N GLU A 59 14.00 -0.43 -9.82
CA GLU A 59 15.27 -0.89 -9.22
C GLU A 59 15.14 -1.08 -7.72
N ARG A 60 14.60 -0.08 -7.01
CA ARG A 60 14.43 -0.14 -5.55
C ARG A 60 13.51 -1.28 -5.13
N TYR A 61 12.34 -1.39 -5.75
CA TYR A 61 11.38 -2.44 -5.42
C TYR A 61 11.82 -3.81 -5.91
N SER A 62 12.67 -3.89 -6.94
CA SER A 62 13.32 -5.16 -7.30
C SER A 62 14.19 -5.67 -6.16
N GLY A 63 14.91 -4.77 -5.50
CA GLY A 63 15.66 -5.05 -4.27
C GLY A 63 14.74 -5.55 -3.17
N HIS A 64 13.67 -4.79 -2.87
CA HIS A 64 12.73 -5.13 -1.80
C HIS A 64 12.05 -6.50 -2.00
N LEU A 65 11.63 -6.80 -3.24
CA LEU A 65 10.89 -8.01 -3.58
C LEU A 65 11.79 -9.20 -3.87
N GLY A 66 13.10 -8.97 -4.07
CA GLY A 66 14.06 -10.01 -4.44
C GLY A 66 13.89 -10.53 -5.86
N ARG A 67 13.29 -9.75 -6.76
CA ARG A 67 13.05 -10.11 -8.18
C ARG A 67 13.13 -8.89 -9.08
N PRO A 68 13.55 -9.01 -10.35
CA PRO A 68 13.55 -7.86 -11.27
C PRO A 68 12.13 -7.41 -11.59
N LEU A 69 11.94 -6.08 -11.68
CA LEU A 69 10.71 -5.43 -12.14
C LEU A 69 10.91 -4.74 -13.49
N ASP A 70 9.93 -4.86 -14.38
CA ASP A 70 9.81 -4.07 -15.61
C ASP A 70 9.18 -2.71 -15.27
N ALA A 71 10.01 -1.66 -15.25
CA ALA A 71 9.61 -0.29 -14.94
C ALA A 71 8.43 0.23 -15.78
N LEU A 72 8.24 -0.27 -17.01
CA LEU A 72 7.21 0.22 -17.91
C LEU A 72 5.91 -0.59 -17.83
N LYS A 73 5.91 -1.75 -17.15
CA LYS A 73 4.75 -2.64 -17.05
C LYS A 73 4.28 -2.87 -15.62
N GLU A 74 5.19 -2.88 -14.66
CA GLU A 74 4.95 -3.30 -13.27
C GLU A 74 5.02 -2.12 -12.29
N VAL A 75 5.31 -0.91 -12.78
CA VAL A 75 5.35 0.33 -11.98
C VAL A 75 4.46 1.41 -12.62
N ALA A 76 3.62 2.02 -11.78
CA ALA A 76 2.81 3.17 -12.14
C ALA A 76 2.89 4.25 -11.06
N VAL A 77 2.96 5.51 -11.47
CA VAL A 77 2.93 6.68 -10.57
C VAL A 77 1.55 7.33 -10.64
N THR A 78 0.95 7.60 -9.49
CA THR A 78 -0.39 8.17 -9.35
C THR A 78 -0.35 9.48 -8.57
N VAL A 79 -1.50 10.16 -8.46
CA VAL A 79 -1.65 11.34 -7.60
C VAL A 79 -1.81 10.88 -6.15
N GLY A 80 -0.68 10.53 -5.52
CA GLY A 80 -0.63 9.98 -4.17
C GLY A 80 -1.18 8.55 -4.05
N ALA A 81 -0.98 7.94 -2.88
CA ALA A 81 -1.45 6.59 -2.58
C ALA A 81 -2.99 6.50 -2.59
N THR A 82 -3.69 7.58 -2.22
CA THR A 82 -5.15 7.66 -2.30
C THR A 82 -5.68 7.37 -3.71
N ASN A 83 -5.04 7.93 -4.75
CA ASN A 83 -5.44 7.64 -6.13
C ASN A 83 -5.00 6.24 -6.58
N ALA A 84 -3.85 5.74 -6.09
CA ALA A 84 -3.43 4.36 -6.35
C ALA A 84 -4.44 3.34 -5.80
N LEU A 85 -4.93 3.54 -4.56
CA LEU A 85 -5.95 2.70 -3.95
C LEU A 85 -7.23 2.67 -4.78
N PHE A 86 -7.73 3.83 -5.22
CA PHE A 86 -8.90 3.92 -6.07
C PHE A 86 -8.73 3.13 -7.38
N LEU A 87 -7.60 3.33 -8.07
CA LEU A 87 -7.29 2.63 -9.31
C LEU A 87 -7.12 1.11 -9.09
N ALA A 88 -6.52 0.70 -7.97
CA ALA A 88 -6.36 -0.70 -7.61
C ALA A 88 -7.70 -1.40 -7.37
N MET A 89 -8.62 -0.75 -6.63
CA MET A 89 -9.99 -1.24 -6.44
C MET A 89 -10.73 -1.33 -7.78
N GLN A 90 -10.63 -0.29 -8.61
CA GLN A 90 -11.24 -0.29 -9.95
C GLN A 90 -10.69 -1.42 -10.83
N ALA A 91 -9.38 -1.65 -10.81
CA ALA A 91 -8.75 -2.74 -11.56
C ALA A 91 -9.20 -4.11 -11.07
N ALA A 92 -9.30 -4.32 -9.75
CA ALA A 92 -9.79 -5.57 -9.17
C ALA A 92 -11.24 -5.86 -9.57
N LEU A 93 -12.12 -4.86 -9.47
CA LEU A 93 -13.53 -4.98 -9.89
C LEU A 93 -13.64 -5.24 -11.40
N SER A 94 -12.81 -4.59 -12.21
CA SER A 94 -12.82 -4.76 -13.67
C SER A 94 -12.35 -6.16 -14.10
N ARG A 95 -11.38 -6.74 -13.38
CA ARG A 95 -10.86 -8.10 -13.64
C ARG A 95 -11.89 -9.18 -13.30
N SER A 96 -12.78 -8.93 -12.34
CA SER A 96 -13.78 -9.87 -11.85
C SER A 96 -15.19 -9.30 -12.03
N PRO A 97 -15.77 -9.31 -13.25
CA PRO A 97 -17.03 -8.61 -13.56
C PRO A 97 -18.25 -9.07 -12.75
N GLU A 98 -18.20 -10.28 -12.18
CA GLU A 98 -19.24 -10.85 -11.31
C GLU A 98 -19.03 -10.52 -9.83
N ALA A 99 -17.86 -9.99 -9.47
CA ALA A 99 -17.53 -9.56 -8.12
C ALA A 99 -17.92 -8.09 -7.94
N ARG A 100 -18.45 -7.79 -6.75
CA ARG A 100 -18.99 -6.48 -6.40
C ARG A 100 -18.51 -6.00 -5.04
N GLU A 101 -17.71 -6.78 -4.33
CA GLU A 101 -17.35 -6.51 -2.93
C GLU A 101 -15.85 -6.27 -2.75
N ILE A 102 -15.51 -5.26 -1.95
CA ILE A 102 -14.16 -4.99 -1.45
C ILE A 102 -14.15 -5.27 0.06
N VAL A 103 -13.20 -6.10 0.50
CA VAL A 103 -13.05 -6.47 1.90
C VAL A 103 -11.83 -5.76 2.50
N ALA A 104 -11.93 -5.28 3.75
CA ALA A 104 -10.81 -4.71 4.50
C ALA A 104 -10.87 -5.07 5.99
N LEU A 105 -9.74 -4.95 6.69
CA LEU A 105 -9.64 -5.17 8.14
C LEU A 105 -10.04 -3.88 8.90
N GLU A 106 -10.78 -4.00 10.00
CA GLU A 106 -11.27 -2.89 10.83
C GLU A 106 -10.51 -2.80 12.16
N PRO A 107 -10.20 -1.61 12.69
CA PRO A 107 -10.49 -0.27 12.13
C PRO A 107 -9.68 0.01 10.86
N PHE A 108 -10.28 0.68 9.87
CA PHE A 108 -9.64 0.92 8.56
C PHE A 108 -9.41 2.40 8.27
N PHE A 109 -8.47 2.70 7.37
CA PHE A 109 -8.34 4.02 6.77
C PHE A 109 -9.63 4.43 6.04
N GLU A 110 -10.16 5.61 6.37
CA GLU A 110 -11.55 5.98 6.07
C GLU A 110 -11.88 6.00 4.57
N LEU A 111 -10.88 6.21 3.72
CA LEU A 111 -11.07 6.31 2.27
C LEU A 111 -11.38 4.96 1.60
N TYR A 112 -11.07 3.82 2.21
CA TYR A 112 -11.35 2.53 1.57
C TYR A 112 -12.84 2.34 1.30
N ARG A 113 -13.68 2.65 2.29
CA ARG A 113 -15.13 2.54 2.18
C ARG A 113 -15.72 3.51 1.17
N SER A 114 -15.31 4.78 1.23
CA SER A 114 -15.85 5.82 0.35
C SER A 114 -15.46 5.59 -1.11
N GLN A 115 -14.23 5.11 -1.37
CA GLN A 115 -13.78 4.75 -2.71
C GLN A 115 -14.49 3.52 -3.25
N ALA A 116 -14.66 2.46 -2.45
CA ALA A 116 -15.42 1.27 -2.85
C ALA A 116 -16.86 1.63 -3.25
N HIS A 117 -17.57 2.38 -2.41
CA HIS A 117 -18.92 2.85 -2.73
C HIS A 117 -18.95 3.77 -3.97
N GLY A 118 -17.95 4.65 -4.13
CA GLY A 118 -17.83 5.51 -5.31
C GLY A 118 -17.63 4.74 -6.62
N LEU A 119 -17.10 3.52 -6.55
CA LEU A 119 -17.00 2.58 -7.66
C LEU A 119 -18.25 1.71 -7.85
N GLY A 120 -19.29 1.91 -7.03
CA GLY A 120 -20.50 1.08 -7.03
C GLY A 120 -20.31 -0.31 -6.43
N ALA A 121 -19.24 -0.52 -5.65
CA ALA A 121 -18.97 -1.77 -4.96
C ALA A 121 -19.49 -1.74 -3.52
N ASP A 122 -19.87 -2.92 -3.01
CA ASP A 122 -20.11 -3.15 -1.60
C ASP A 122 -18.79 -3.13 -0.83
N PHE A 123 -18.82 -2.60 0.39
CA PHE A 123 -17.68 -2.60 1.30
C PHE A 123 -17.98 -3.44 2.53
N ARG A 124 -17.19 -4.48 2.75
CA ARG A 124 -17.28 -5.36 3.91
C ARG A 124 -16.03 -5.18 4.79
N SER A 125 -16.23 -4.93 6.07
CA SER A 125 -15.13 -4.87 7.04
C SER A 125 -15.08 -6.13 7.90
N VAL A 126 -13.87 -6.50 8.33
CA VAL A 126 -13.61 -7.61 9.25
C VAL A 126 -12.86 -7.08 10.46
N PRO A 127 -13.40 -7.17 11.69
CA PRO A 127 -12.77 -6.58 12.86
C PRO A 127 -11.49 -7.30 13.25
N LEU A 128 -10.41 -6.54 13.43
CA LEU A 128 -9.29 -6.95 14.25
C LEU A 128 -9.76 -6.95 15.71
N ARG A 129 -9.38 -8.00 16.45
CA ARG A 129 -9.73 -8.11 17.87
C ARG A 129 -8.64 -7.47 18.70
N PHE A 130 -9.02 -6.62 19.65
CA PHE A 130 -8.06 -6.12 20.61
C PHE A 130 -7.85 -7.18 21.70
N ASP A 131 -6.61 -7.66 21.85
CA ASP A 131 -6.19 -8.54 22.93
C ASP A 131 -5.67 -7.68 24.10
N GLU A 132 -6.45 -7.62 25.18
CA GLU A 132 -6.10 -6.82 26.37
C GLU A 132 -4.83 -7.33 27.06
N ALA A 133 -4.53 -8.62 27.00
CA ALA A 133 -3.36 -9.20 27.66
C ALA A 133 -2.07 -8.88 26.91
N LYS A 134 -2.13 -8.85 25.57
CA LYS A 134 -0.99 -8.49 24.72
C LYS A 134 -0.90 -6.99 24.43
N HIS A 135 -1.97 -6.23 24.70
CA HIS A 135 -2.12 -4.83 24.31
C HIS A 135 -1.92 -4.62 22.80
N SER A 136 -2.43 -5.56 21.99
CA SER A 136 -2.25 -5.57 20.54
C SER A 136 -3.56 -5.87 19.81
N PHE A 137 -3.63 -5.45 18.55
CA PHE A 137 -4.70 -5.88 17.64
C PHE A 137 -4.30 -7.20 16.97
N GLU A 138 -5.21 -8.17 16.97
CA GLU A 138 -4.99 -9.52 16.48
C GLU A 138 -5.92 -9.82 15.32
N LEU A 139 -5.40 -10.55 14.33
CA LEU A 139 -6.20 -11.06 13.21
C LEU A 139 -7.13 -12.20 13.67
N ASP A 140 -8.43 -12.06 13.40
CA ASP A 140 -9.34 -13.19 13.42
C ASP A 140 -9.42 -13.81 12.02
N ILE A 141 -8.64 -14.88 11.82
CA ILE A 141 -8.54 -15.56 10.53
C ILE A 141 -9.85 -16.25 10.13
N GLU A 142 -10.66 -16.73 11.10
CA GLU A 142 -11.93 -17.38 10.82
C GLU A 142 -12.99 -16.37 10.36
N ALA A 143 -13.03 -15.20 11.03
CA ALA A 143 -13.87 -14.10 10.60
C ALA A 143 -13.49 -13.63 9.19
N LEU A 144 -12.19 -13.50 8.91
CA LEU A 144 -11.71 -13.17 7.57
C LEU A 144 -12.14 -14.22 6.54
N ALA A 145 -11.91 -15.51 6.81
CA ALA A 145 -12.32 -16.60 5.92
C ALA A 145 -13.83 -16.57 5.61
N SER A 146 -14.68 -16.33 6.61
CA SER A 146 -16.13 -16.23 6.44
C SER A 146 -16.58 -15.02 5.61
N SER A 147 -15.72 -14.00 5.52
CA SER A 147 -16.01 -12.76 4.81
C SER A 147 -15.71 -12.84 3.32
N LEU A 148 -14.80 -13.73 2.91
CA LEU A 148 -14.35 -13.87 1.53
C LEU A 148 -15.23 -14.84 0.75
N GLY A 149 -15.56 -14.51 -0.49
CA GLY A 149 -16.37 -15.37 -1.33
C GLY A 149 -16.37 -15.00 -2.82
N PRO A 150 -17.26 -15.62 -3.61
CA PRO A 150 -17.33 -15.39 -5.06
C PRO A 150 -17.62 -13.93 -5.45
N GLN A 151 -18.26 -13.16 -4.57
CA GLN A 151 -18.57 -11.74 -4.78
C GLN A 151 -17.40 -10.82 -4.43
N THR A 152 -16.37 -11.31 -3.74
CA THR A 152 -15.22 -10.52 -3.32
C THR A 152 -14.26 -10.31 -4.50
N ALA A 153 -13.98 -9.06 -4.85
CA ALA A 153 -13.04 -8.69 -5.90
C ALA A 153 -11.62 -8.48 -5.34
N ALA A 154 -11.52 -7.88 -4.17
CA ALA A 154 -10.25 -7.63 -3.51
C ALA A 154 -10.34 -7.67 -1.98
N LEU A 155 -9.23 -8.05 -1.37
CA LEU A 155 -8.92 -7.85 0.04
C LEU A 155 -7.87 -6.76 0.17
N ILE A 156 -8.14 -5.74 0.99
CA ILE A 156 -7.16 -4.71 1.35
C ILE A 156 -6.42 -5.17 2.60
N VAL A 157 -5.10 -5.25 2.51
CA VAL A 157 -4.20 -5.53 3.64
C VAL A 157 -3.33 -4.31 3.85
N ASN A 158 -3.57 -3.57 4.94
CA ASN A 158 -2.77 -2.40 5.30
C ASN A 158 -1.77 -2.75 6.40
N THR A 159 -0.48 -2.67 6.09
CA THR A 159 0.60 -2.99 7.04
C THR A 159 1.85 -2.14 6.75
N PRO A 160 2.37 -1.37 7.72
CA PRO A 160 1.80 -1.10 9.04
C PRO A 160 0.41 -0.44 8.98
N HIS A 161 -0.45 -0.84 9.90
CA HIS A 161 -1.89 -0.65 9.84
C HIS A 161 -2.34 0.67 10.47
N ASN A 162 -2.90 1.57 9.65
CA ASN A 162 -3.58 2.78 10.09
C ASN A 162 -5.07 2.46 10.37
N PRO A 163 -5.58 2.69 11.59
CA PRO A 163 -5.04 3.57 12.63
C PRO A 163 -4.31 2.89 13.80
N THR A 164 -4.22 1.56 13.82
CA THR A 164 -3.79 0.82 15.03
C THR A 164 -2.29 0.85 15.31
N GLY A 165 -1.46 1.14 14.30
CA GLY A 165 0.00 0.98 14.33
C GLY A 165 0.50 -0.46 14.17
N LYS A 166 -0.38 -1.47 14.09
CA LYS A 166 0.01 -2.88 13.97
C LYS A 166 0.85 -3.12 12.71
N ALA A 167 2.06 -3.65 12.85
CA ALA A 167 2.76 -4.34 11.78
C ALA A 167 2.36 -5.83 11.85
N PHE A 168 1.84 -6.38 10.76
CA PHE A 168 1.43 -7.79 10.72
C PHE A 168 2.65 -8.71 10.70
N GLU A 169 2.58 -9.79 11.49
CA GLU A 169 3.63 -10.81 11.53
C GLU A 169 3.60 -11.69 10.27
N GLU A 170 4.72 -12.35 9.97
CA GLU A 170 4.84 -13.27 8.84
C GLU A 170 3.76 -14.35 8.87
N SER A 171 3.52 -14.94 10.03
CA SER A 171 2.51 -15.99 10.25
C SER A 171 1.08 -15.50 9.94
N GLU A 172 0.75 -14.26 10.30
CA GLU A 172 -0.55 -13.66 9.99
C GLU A 172 -0.69 -13.40 8.49
N LEU A 173 0.34 -12.85 7.86
CA LEU A 173 0.34 -12.59 6.42
C LEU A 173 0.30 -13.90 5.60
N GLU A 174 0.99 -14.95 6.05
CA GLU A 174 0.93 -16.30 5.47
C GLU A 174 -0.47 -16.91 5.59
N ALA A 175 -1.13 -16.75 6.73
CA ALA A 175 -2.51 -17.19 6.93
C ALA A 175 -3.48 -16.47 5.99
N ILE A 176 -3.33 -15.15 5.82
CA ILE A 176 -4.11 -14.37 4.84
C ILE A 176 -3.83 -14.87 3.42
N ALA A 177 -2.56 -15.10 3.06
CA ALA A 177 -2.18 -15.61 1.75
C ALA A 177 -2.81 -16.97 1.47
N GLU A 178 -2.83 -17.87 2.46
CA GLU A 178 -3.46 -19.18 2.32
C GLU A 178 -4.97 -19.09 2.05
N LEU A 179 -5.68 -18.17 2.72
CA LEU A 179 -7.07 -17.91 2.40
C LEU A 179 -7.23 -17.38 0.97
N VAL A 180 -6.43 -16.39 0.57
CA VAL A 180 -6.51 -15.81 -0.78
C VAL A 180 -6.23 -16.84 -1.87
N ARG A 181 -5.35 -17.83 -1.64
CA ARG A 181 -5.10 -18.94 -2.58
C ARG A 181 -6.35 -19.76 -2.88
N GLN A 182 -7.26 -19.90 -1.92
CA GLN A 182 -8.51 -20.65 -2.07
C GLN A 182 -9.54 -19.92 -2.95
N HIS A 183 -9.35 -18.62 -3.21
CA HIS A 183 -10.27 -17.78 -3.97
C HIS A 183 -9.58 -17.14 -5.19
N PRO A 184 -9.53 -17.81 -6.36
CA PRO A 184 -8.73 -17.35 -7.51
C PRO A 184 -9.14 -15.98 -8.10
N ASN A 185 -10.37 -15.53 -7.82
CA ASN A 185 -10.91 -14.24 -8.24
C ASN A 185 -10.44 -13.05 -7.40
N ILE A 186 -9.94 -13.28 -6.18
CA ILE A 186 -9.58 -12.23 -5.23
C ILE A 186 -8.15 -11.72 -5.52
N LEU A 187 -8.01 -10.41 -5.67
CA LEU A 187 -6.72 -9.71 -5.59
C LEU A 187 -6.45 -9.20 -4.18
N VAL A 188 -5.18 -9.04 -3.82
CA VAL A 188 -4.77 -8.33 -2.61
C VAL A 188 -4.30 -6.93 -2.98
N ILE A 189 -4.90 -5.92 -2.37
CA ILE A 189 -4.39 -4.55 -2.43
C ILE A 189 -3.59 -4.36 -1.15
N SER A 190 -2.27 -4.41 -1.26
CA SER A 190 -1.38 -4.28 -0.11
C SER A 190 -1.00 -2.81 0.07
N ASP A 191 -1.61 -2.15 1.04
CA ASP A 191 -1.35 -0.76 1.37
C ASP A 191 -0.18 -0.69 2.36
N GLU A 192 0.98 -0.27 1.86
CA GLU A 192 2.25 -0.30 2.57
C GLU A 192 2.90 1.10 2.63
N VAL A 193 2.08 2.15 2.70
CA VAL A 193 2.57 3.54 2.78
C VAL A 193 3.47 3.74 4.01
N TYR A 194 3.15 3.11 5.14
CA TYR A 194 3.89 3.23 6.40
C TYR A 194 5.06 2.25 6.57
N LYS A 195 5.49 1.52 5.53
CA LYS A 195 6.52 0.44 5.65
C LYS A 195 7.85 0.83 6.31
N TYR A 196 8.19 2.12 6.36
CA TYR A 196 9.41 2.62 7.02
C TYR A 196 9.19 3.03 8.48
N MET A 197 7.95 2.94 9.00
CA MET A 197 7.56 3.35 10.34
C MET A 197 7.28 2.13 11.24
N ILE A 198 8.25 1.20 11.29
CA ILE A 198 8.21 0.03 12.17
C ILE A 198 9.27 0.22 13.26
N PHE A 199 8.84 0.14 14.51
CA PHE A 199 9.70 0.42 15.67
C PHE A 199 10.09 -0.84 16.46
N ASP A 200 9.35 -1.93 16.27
CA ASP A 200 9.64 -3.22 16.87
C ASP A 200 10.87 -3.88 16.22
N PRO A 201 11.57 -4.78 16.94
CA PRO A 201 12.63 -5.56 16.33
C PRO A 201 12.09 -6.31 15.10
N PRO A 202 12.87 -6.37 14.00
CA PRO A 202 12.39 -7.01 12.78
C PRO A 202 12.00 -8.47 13.06
N PRO A 203 10.90 -8.97 12.45
CA PRO A 203 10.46 -10.35 12.64
C PRO A 203 11.61 -11.34 12.40
N SER A 204 11.65 -12.41 13.18
CA SER A 204 12.50 -13.56 12.90
C SER A 204 11.87 -14.34 11.74
N GLY A 205 12.26 -14.05 10.51
CA GLY A 205 11.59 -14.60 9.33
C GLY A 205 12.13 -14.05 8.01
N LEU A 206 11.53 -14.46 6.88
CA LEU A 206 11.88 -14.21 5.47
C LEU A 206 13.25 -13.56 5.19
N ALA A 207 14.11 -14.26 4.42
CA ALA A 207 15.44 -13.77 4.04
C ALA A 207 15.43 -12.28 3.64
N LYS A 208 16.25 -11.49 4.35
CA LYS A 208 16.39 -10.04 4.14
C LYS A 208 16.70 -9.80 2.67
N ALA A 209 15.81 -9.09 1.99
CA ALA A 209 16.06 -8.64 0.64
C ALA A 209 16.85 -7.32 0.68
N LYS A 210 17.50 -6.99 -0.45
CA LYS A 210 18.31 -5.79 -0.55
C LYS A 210 17.41 -4.56 -0.38
N ASP A 211 17.86 -3.57 0.41
CA ASP A 211 17.19 -2.28 0.58
C ASP A 211 15.78 -2.35 1.22
N MET A 212 15.34 -3.52 1.71
CA MET A 212 14.04 -3.71 2.33
C MET A 212 13.95 -2.97 3.68
N PRO A 213 12.83 -2.28 3.98
CA PRO A 213 12.62 -1.67 5.29
C PRO A 213 12.75 -2.73 6.41
N ALA A 214 13.45 -2.38 7.49
CA ALA A 214 13.58 -3.28 8.62
C ALA A 214 12.21 -3.59 9.22
N GLY A 215 11.89 -4.87 9.34
CA GLY A 215 10.67 -5.34 9.96
C GLY A 215 9.45 -5.45 9.05
N HIS A 216 9.52 -4.92 7.82
CA HIS A 216 8.41 -4.96 6.87
C HIS A 216 8.44 -6.23 6.01
N ILE A 217 7.26 -6.80 5.75
CA ILE A 217 7.08 -7.92 4.84
C ILE A 217 6.13 -7.48 3.74
N HIS A 218 6.67 -7.38 2.52
CA HIS A 218 5.86 -7.16 1.33
C HIS A 218 4.96 -8.37 1.07
N PHE A 219 3.64 -8.17 1.03
CA PHE A 219 2.70 -9.28 0.83
C PHE A 219 2.96 -10.03 -0.49
N ALA A 220 3.36 -9.30 -1.53
CA ALA A 220 3.72 -9.86 -2.84
C ALA A 220 4.93 -10.80 -2.84
N ARG A 221 5.72 -10.87 -1.75
CA ARG A 221 6.83 -11.82 -1.59
C ARG A 221 6.40 -13.18 -1.08
N LEU A 222 5.21 -13.28 -0.49
CA LEU A 222 4.71 -14.55 0.00
C LEU A 222 4.51 -15.52 -1.17
N PRO A 223 4.69 -16.83 -0.95
CA PRO A 223 4.51 -17.83 -2.00
C PRO A 223 3.19 -17.65 -2.75
N ASP A 224 3.25 -17.65 -4.09
CA ASP A 224 2.11 -17.49 -5.00
C ASP A 224 1.32 -16.17 -4.92
N MET A 225 1.80 -15.17 -4.16
CA MET A 225 1.10 -13.88 -4.01
C MET A 225 1.55 -12.81 -5.00
N TRP A 226 2.64 -13.02 -5.74
CA TRP A 226 3.14 -12.07 -6.74
C TRP A 226 2.08 -11.69 -7.80
N GLU A 227 1.50 -12.68 -8.48
CA GLU A 227 0.49 -12.49 -9.55
C GLU A 227 -0.88 -12.05 -9.03
N ARG A 228 -1.00 -11.84 -7.71
CA ARG A 228 -2.25 -11.62 -6.99
C ARG A 228 -2.26 -10.32 -6.21
N THR A 229 -1.15 -9.59 -6.17
CA THR A 229 -0.97 -8.43 -5.28
C THR A 229 -0.72 -7.15 -6.06
N LEU A 230 -1.48 -6.12 -5.74
CA LEU A 230 -1.21 -4.73 -6.11
C LEU A 230 -0.62 -4.03 -4.88
N THR A 231 0.69 -3.80 -4.88
CA THR A 231 1.37 -3.08 -3.79
C THR A 231 1.22 -1.57 -3.98
N VAL A 232 0.62 -0.92 -2.99
CA VAL A 232 0.48 0.54 -2.92
C VAL A 232 1.50 1.09 -1.93
N ALA A 233 2.19 2.15 -2.33
CA ALA A 233 3.17 2.82 -1.50
C ALA A 233 3.16 4.32 -1.74
N ALA A 234 3.68 5.05 -0.76
CA ALA A 234 3.86 6.50 -0.83
C ALA A 234 5.32 6.88 -0.56
N LEU A 235 5.63 8.12 -0.92
CA LEU A 235 6.88 8.82 -0.59
C LEU A 235 6.80 9.54 0.77
N GLY A 236 5.60 9.68 1.34
CA GLY A 236 5.32 10.40 2.59
C GLY A 236 4.63 9.51 3.61
#